data_AF-A0A831UQQ8-F1
#
_entry.id   AF-A0A831UQQ8-F1
#
_cell.length_a   1.000
_cell.length_b   1.000
_cell.length_c   1.000
_cell.angle_alpha   90.00
_cell.angle_beta   90.00
_cell.angle_gamma   90.00
#
_symmetry.space_group_name_H-M   'P 1'
#
loop_
_entity.id
_entity.type
_entity.pdbx_description
1 polymer ?
#
loop_
_entity_poly.entity_id
_entity_poly.type
_entity_poly.pdbx_seq_one_letter_code
_entity_poly.pdbx_strand_id
1 'polypeptide(L)'
;MARFHLVPGRVFFYLKLALVCGVLLATPVIFYQIWRFVAPGLYRHEKKALIPFTVISTCCFLCGAAFGYFVVFPPAFRFLIGYASDILDPLPGVSEYFSLSLRLLIAFGIVFELPVLM
;
A
#
# COMPACT_ATOMS: atom_id res chain seq x y z
N MET A 1 30.71 6.84 19.13
CA MET A 1 30.97 6.48 17.72
C MET A 1 29.89 5.56 17.10
N ALA A 2 29.15 4.76 17.87
CA ALA A 2 28.10 3.83 17.37
C ALA A 2 26.83 4.47 16.74
N ARG A 3 26.60 5.79 16.92
CA ARG A 3 25.40 6.46 16.38
C ARG A 3 25.41 6.66 14.86
N PHE A 4 26.59 6.67 14.22
CA PHE A 4 26.74 6.97 12.79
C PHE A 4 26.37 5.79 11.87
N HIS A 5 26.55 4.54 12.31
CA HIS A 5 26.16 3.35 11.52
C HIS A 5 24.64 3.10 11.46
N LEU A 6 23.85 3.68 12.38
CA LEU A 6 22.39 3.54 12.43
C LEU A 6 21.65 4.63 11.63
N VAL A 7 22.37 5.67 11.20
CA VAL A 7 21.79 6.79 10.43
C VAL A 7 21.31 6.33 9.05
N PRO A 8 22.07 5.54 8.26
CA PRO A 8 21.63 5.07 6.95
C PRO A 8 20.31 4.30 7.03
N GLY A 9 20.21 3.32 7.95
CA GLY A 9 19.02 2.50 8.12
C GLY A 9 17.76 3.31 8.48
N ARG A 10 17.89 4.32 9.35
CA ARG A 10 16.78 5.21 9.71
C ARG A 10 16.36 6.11 8.57
N VAL A 11 17.29 6.60 7.74
CA VAL A 11 16.95 7.40 6.56
C VAL A 11 16.15 6.58 5.55
N PHE A 12 16.57 5.34 5.27
CA PHE A 12 15.81 4.46 4.37
C PHE A 12 14.42 4.12 4.90
N PHE A 13 14.26 3.99 6.22
CA PHE A 13 12.95 3.82 6.85
C PHE A 13 12.01 4.99 6.55
N TYR A 14 12.45 6.22 6.84
CA TYR A 14 11.63 7.41 6.60
C TYR A 14 11.36 7.63 5.11
N LEU A 15 12.32 7.32 4.25
CA LEU A 15 12.17 7.44 2.80
C LEU A 15 11.11 6.46 2.26
N LYS A 16 11.11 5.21 2.72
CA LYS A 16 10.07 4.23 2.36
C LYS A 16 8.69 4.66 2.84
N LEU A 17 8.60 5.15 4.08
CA LEU A 17 7.35 5.63 4.65
C LEU A 17 6.80 6.83 3.86
N ALA A 18 7.64 7.84 3.62
CA ALA A 18 7.27 9.02 2.85
C ALA A 18 6.84 8.66 1.42
N LEU A 19 7.52 7.71 0.78
CA LEU A 19 7.17 7.22 -0.55
C LEU A 19 5.78 6.57 -0.56
N VAL A 20 5.48 5.69 0.39
CA VAL A 20 4.16 5.03 0.45
C VAL A 20 3.05 6.02 0.79
N CYS A 21 3.28 6.93 1.74
CA CYS A 21 2.32 8.00 2.03
C CYS A 21 2.09 8.91 0.82
N GLY A 22 3.15 9.23 0.09
CA GLY A 22 3.07 10.02 -1.15
C GLY A 22 2.26 9.30 -2.23
N VAL A 23 2.48 8.00 -2.42
CA VAL A 23 1.69 7.19 -3.35
C VAL A 23 0.22 7.16 -2.92
N LEU A 24 -0.07 6.93 -1.64
CA LEU A 24 -1.44 6.93 -1.10
C LEU A 24 -2.15 8.26 -1.37
N LEU A 25 -1.50 9.40 -1.15
CA LEU A 25 -2.06 10.72 -1.44
C LEU A 25 -2.18 11.01 -2.94
N ALA A 26 -1.28 10.46 -3.76
CA ALA A 26 -1.27 10.63 -5.21
C ALA A 26 -2.26 9.70 -5.92
N THR A 27 -2.84 8.70 -5.25
CA THR A 27 -3.80 7.73 -5.83
C THR A 27 -4.89 8.34 -6.72
N PRO A 28 -5.63 9.40 -6.34
CA PRO A 28 -6.66 9.99 -7.21
C PRO A 28 -6.09 10.48 -8.55
N VAL A 29 -4.89 11.05 -8.53
CA VAL A 29 -4.24 11.57 -9.74
C VAL A 29 -3.68 10.43 -10.58
N ILE A 30 -3.09 9.41 -9.96
CA ILE A 30 -2.55 8.22 -10.62
C ILE A 30 -3.68 7.50 -11.37
N PHE A 31 -4.80 7.21 -10.69
CA PHE A 31 -5.94 6.54 -11.33
C PHE A 31 -6.55 7.39 -12.43
N TYR A 32 -6.70 8.70 -12.22
CA TYR A 32 -7.19 9.59 -13.27
C TYR A 32 -6.32 9.52 -14.54
N GLN A 33 -4.99 9.47 -14.39
CA GLN A 33 -4.08 9.34 -15.53
C GLN A 33 -4.15 7.96 -16.18
N ILE A 34 -4.23 6.89 -15.40
CA ILE A 34 -4.39 5.50 -15.90
C ILE A 34 -5.67 5.41 -16.75
N TRP A 35 -6.80 5.84 -16.21
CA TRP A 35 -8.08 5.78 -16.92
C TRP A 35 -8.11 6.70 -18.14
N ARG A 36 -7.47 7.87 -18.07
CA ARG A 36 -7.31 8.75 -19.23
C ARG A 36 -6.44 8.13 -20.32
N PHE A 37 -5.47 7.29 -19.98
CA PHE A 37 -4.67 6.54 -20.94
C PHE A 37 -5.46 5.42 -21.63
N VAL A 38 -6.44 4.82 -20.93
CA VAL A 38 -7.36 3.82 -21.50
C VAL A 38 -8.47 4.47 -22.35
N ALA A 39 -8.92 5.68 -21.97
CA ALA A 39 -9.97 6.46 -22.65
C ALA A 39 -9.87 6.62 -24.19
N PRO A 40 -8.70 6.73 -24.85
CA PRO A 40 -8.62 6.75 -26.32
C PRO A 40 -9.12 5.46 -26.97
N GLY A 41 -9.11 4.32 -26.27
CA GLY A 41 -9.70 3.06 -26.74
C GLY A 41 -11.21 2.96 -26.54
N LEU A 42 -11.84 3.94 -25.88
CA LEU A 42 -13.24 3.91 -25.47
C LEU A 42 -14.13 4.83 -26.35
N TYR A 43 -15.37 4.41 -26.62
CA TYR A 43 -16.31 5.17 -27.45
C TYR A 43 -16.61 6.55 -26.85
N ARG A 44 -16.82 7.56 -27.70
CA ARG A 44 -17.07 8.97 -27.29
C ARG A 44 -18.18 9.16 -26.24
N HIS A 45 -19.17 8.26 -26.21
CA HIS A 45 -20.26 8.29 -25.21
C HIS A 45 -19.84 7.76 -23.82
N GLU A 46 -18.83 6.88 -23.74
CA GLU A 46 -18.40 6.27 -22.47
C GLU A 46 -17.37 7.13 -21.72
N LYS A 47 -16.86 8.19 -22.34
CA LYS A 47 -15.93 9.11 -21.67
C LYS A 47 -16.50 9.78 -20.43
N LYS A 48 -17.82 9.89 -20.30
CA LYS A 48 -18.47 10.37 -19.06
C LYS A 48 -18.42 9.36 -17.92
N ALA A 49 -18.30 8.06 -18.21
CA ALA A 49 -18.18 7.00 -17.21
C ALA A 49 -16.78 6.95 -16.55
N LEU A 50 -15.76 7.56 -17.18
CA LEU A 50 -14.40 7.63 -16.63
C LEU A 50 -14.33 8.37 -15.28
N ILE A 51 -15.14 9.41 -15.10
CA ILE A 51 -15.13 10.24 -13.87
C ILE A 51 -15.64 9.44 -12.66
N PRO A 52 -16.86 8.86 -12.66
CA PRO A 52 -17.33 8.06 -11.54
C PRO A 52 -16.43 6.85 -11.30
N PHE A 53 -15.88 6.26 -12.36
CA PHE A 53 -14.98 5.12 -12.26
C PHE A 53 -13.66 5.44 -11.57
N THR A 54 -13.04 6.58 -11.88
CA THR A 54 -11.84 7.06 -11.17
C THR A 54 -12.10 7.27 -9.68
N VAL A 55 -13.28 7.79 -9.33
CA VAL A 55 -13.68 8.00 -7.92
C VAL A 55 -13.89 6.66 -7.21
N ILE A 56 -14.55 5.70 -7.87
CA ILE A 56 -14.77 4.35 -7.34
C ILE A 56 -13.43 3.63 -7.13
N SER A 57 -12.53 3.64 -8.11
CA SER A 57 -11.15 3.14 -7.96
C SER A 57 -10.46 3.76 -6.76
N THR A 58 -10.40 5.09 -6.69
CA THR A 58 -9.72 5.76 -5.56
C THR A 58 -10.31 5.35 -4.21
N CYS A 59 -11.64 5.25 -4.11
CA CYS A 59 -12.31 4.78 -2.90
C CYS A 59 -11.96 3.32 -2.60
N CYS A 60 -11.98 2.46 -3.62
CA CYS A 60 -11.68 1.03 -3.48
C CYS A 60 -10.23 0.79 -3.03
N PHE A 61 -9.27 1.49 -3.61
CA PHE A 61 -7.87 1.45 -3.19
C PHE A 61 -7.69 1.87 -1.74
N LEU A 62 -8.32 2.98 -1.31
CA LEU A 62 -8.25 3.44 0.08
C LEU A 62 -8.90 2.43 1.04
N CYS A 63 -10.04 1.85 0.65
CA CYS A 63 -10.70 0.76 1.39
C CYS A 63 -9.81 -0.48 1.47
N GLY A 64 -9.15 -0.88 0.37
CA GLY A 64 -8.23 -2.00 0.33
C GLY A 64 -6.99 -1.77 1.20
N ALA A 65 -6.42 -0.57 1.16
CA ALA A 65 -5.32 -0.17 2.03
C ALA A 65 -5.73 -0.23 3.52
N ALA A 66 -6.90 0.32 3.86
CA ALA A 66 -7.44 0.25 5.20
C ALA A 66 -7.68 -1.21 5.63
N PHE A 67 -8.25 -2.05 4.77
CA PHE A 67 -8.47 -3.47 5.02
C PHE A 67 -7.15 -4.22 5.27
N GLY A 68 -6.13 -3.97 4.46
CA GLY A 68 -4.80 -4.54 4.63
C GLY A 68 -4.18 -4.22 6.00
N TYR A 69 -4.37 -2.99 6.48
CA TYR A 69 -3.83 -2.55 7.78
C TYR A 69 -4.68 -3.00 8.98
N PHE A 70 -6.01 -2.92 8.90
CA PHE A 70 -6.86 -3.20 10.07
C PHE A 70 -7.24 -4.68 10.20
N VAL A 71 -7.39 -5.40 9.09
CA VAL A 71 -7.92 -6.76 9.09
C VAL A 71 -6.83 -7.80 8.82
N VAL A 72 -5.96 -7.55 7.85
CA VAL A 72 -4.97 -8.56 7.42
C VAL A 72 -3.67 -8.48 8.22
N PHE A 73 -3.25 -7.28 8.60
CA PHE A 73 -2.03 -7.09 9.37
C PHE A 73 -2.05 -7.80 10.74
N PRO A 74 -3.10 -7.70 11.59
CA PRO A 74 -3.10 -8.36 12.89
C PRO A 74 -2.90 -9.89 12.85
N PRO A 75 -3.61 -10.67 12.01
CA PRO A 75 -3.38 -12.11 11.91
C PRO A 75 -2.01 -12.44 11.28
N ALA A 76 -1.56 -11.67 10.29
CA ALA A 76 -0.23 -11.86 9.69
C ALA A 76 0.89 -11.65 10.72
N PHE A 77 0.75 -10.63 11.57
CA PHE A 77 1.72 -10.34 12.63
C PHE A 77 1.69 -11.39 13.75
N ARG A 78 0.50 -11.87 14.14
CA ARG A 78 0.36 -12.98 15.10
C ARG A 78 0.97 -14.27 14.57
N PHE A 79 0.80 -14.55 13.28
CA PHE A 79 1.46 -15.68 12.62
C PHE A 79 2.98 -15.55 12.70
N LEU A 80 3.53 -14.38 12.38
CA LEU A 80 4.97 -14.13 12.42
C LEU A 80 5.57 -14.32 13.82
N ILE A 81 4.90 -13.81 14.86
CA ILE A 81 5.31 -14.02 16.27
C ILE A 81 5.13 -15.48 16.69
N GLY A 82 4.13 -16.19 16.17
CA GLY A 82 3.93 -17.62 16.45
C GLY A 82 5.08 -18.52 16.00
N TYR A 83 5.93 -18.06 15.08
CA TYR A 83 7.18 -18.74 14.70
C TYR A 83 8.39 -18.37 15.56
N ALA A 84 8.26 -17.40 16.47
CA ALA A 84 9.31 -17.08 17.43
C ALA A 84 9.51 -18.27 18.37
N SER A 85 10.65 -18.94 18.28
CA SER A 85 11.04 -20.06 19.16
C SER A 85 11.99 -19.57 20.26
N ASP A 86 12.03 -20.27 21.41
CA ASP A 86 12.81 -19.93 22.63
C ASP A 86 14.34 -19.79 22.43
N ILE A 87 14.87 -19.99 21.22
CA ILE A 87 16.31 -20.01 20.89
C ILE A 87 16.74 -18.74 20.12
N LEU A 88 15.79 -18.03 19.51
CA LEU A 88 15.99 -16.75 18.83
C LEU A 88 14.96 -15.80 19.42
N ASP A 89 15.35 -14.83 20.25
CA ASP A 89 14.49 -13.71 20.64
C ASP A 89 14.30 -12.81 19.41
N PRO A 90 13.26 -12.99 18.58
CA PRO A 90 13.12 -12.20 17.38
C PRO A 90 12.18 -11.09 17.82
N LEU A 91 12.67 -10.13 18.62
CA LEU A 91 11.94 -8.87 18.78
C LEU A 91 11.90 -8.29 17.35
N PRO A 92 10.77 -8.38 16.61
CA PRO A 92 10.76 -7.86 15.26
C PRO A 92 11.08 -6.38 15.37
N GLY A 93 12.16 -5.96 14.72
CA GLY A 93 12.57 -4.58 14.71
C GLY A 93 11.39 -3.73 14.24
N VAL A 94 11.28 -2.50 14.76
CA VAL A 94 10.28 -1.53 14.30
C VAL A 94 10.33 -1.39 12.77
N SER A 95 11.50 -1.57 12.17
CA SER A 95 11.71 -1.59 10.72
C SER A 95 10.95 -2.72 10.01
N GLU A 96 11.01 -3.95 10.51
CA GLU A 96 10.31 -5.11 9.96
C GLU A 96 8.80 -4.98 10.09
N TYR A 97 8.33 -4.53 11.26
CA TYR A 97 6.91 -4.23 11.51
C TYR A 97 6.36 -3.27 10.45
N PHE A 98 7.02 -2.12 10.27
CA PHE A 98 6.62 -1.12 9.29
C PHE A 98 6.77 -1.62 7.85
N SER A 99 7.85 -2.34 7.55
CA SER A 99 8.06 -2.88 6.20
C SER A 99 6.95 -3.84 5.80
N LEU A 100 6.46 -4.65 6.75
CA LEU A 100 5.33 -5.55 6.54
C LEU A 100 4.02 -4.76 6.38
N SER A 101 3.76 -3.77 7.24
CA SER A 101 2.54 -2.96 7.14
C SER A 101 2.47 -2.19 5.82
N LEU A 102 3.58 -1.59 5.38
CA LEU A 102 3.69 -0.86 4.12
C LEU A 102 3.48 -1.77 2.91
N ARG A 103 4.04 -3.00 2.92
CA ARG A 103 3.82 -3.99 1.86
C ARG A 103 2.36 -4.40 1.78
N LEU A 104 1.71 -4.66 2.92
CA LEU A 104 0.30 -5.03 2.95
C LEU A 104 -0.62 -3.90 2.49
N LEU A 105 -0.35 -2.65 2.91
CA LEU A 105 -1.08 -1.46 2.47
C LEU A 105 -1.12 -1.35 0.94
N ILE A 106 0.03 -1.47 0.29
CA ILE A 106 0.12 -1.38 -1.18
C ILE A 106 -0.46 -2.63 -1.85
N ALA A 107 -0.14 -3.83 -1.36
CA ALA A 107 -0.62 -5.07 -1.96
C ALA A 107 -2.15 -5.16 -1.94
N PHE A 108 -2.78 -4.91 -0.80
CA PHE A 108 -4.23 -4.94 -0.68
C PHE A 108 -4.92 -3.78 -1.40
N GLY A 109 -4.32 -2.59 -1.41
CA GLY A 109 -4.82 -1.48 -2.24
C GLY A 109 -4.90 -1.87 -3.71
N ILE A 110 -3.86 -2.47 -4.27
CA ILE A 110 -3.84 -2.91 -5.67
C ILE A 110 -4.82 -4.08 -5.92
N VAL A 111 -4.90 -5.04 -5.00
CA VAL A 111 -5.83 -6.18 -5.13
C VAL A 111 -7.29 -5.73 -5.20
N PHE A 112 -7.64 -4.68 -4.45
CA PHE A 112 -8.99 -4.10 -4.45
C PHE A 112 -9.32 -3.33 -5.74
N GLU A 113 -8.34 -3.04 -6.61
CA GLU A 113 -8.62 -2.54 -7.96
C GLU A 113 -9.03 -3.64 -8.94
N LEU A 114 -8.72 -4.92 -8.66
CA LEU A 114 -9.06 -6.01 -9.58
C LEU A 114 -10.58 -6.10 -9.86
N PRO A 115 -11.48 -6.01 -8.86
CA PRO A 115 -12.94 -5.95 -9.08
C PRO A 115 -13.41 -4.74 -9.88
N VAL A 116 -12.64 -3.66 -9.88
CA VAL A 116 -12.96 -2.45 -10.64
C VAL A 116 -12.54 -2.63 -12.09
N LEU A 117 -11.48 -3.39 -12.35
CA LEU A 117 -10.94 -3.67 -13.68
C LEU A 117 -11.68 -4.78 -14.45
N MET A 118 -12.30 -5.73 -13.75
CA MET A 118 -13.03 -6.87 -14.33
C MET A 118 -14.51 -6.56 -14.53
#